data_AF-A0A0N8GLY1-F1
#
_entry.id   AF-A0A0N8GLY1-F1
#
_cell.length_a   1.000
_cell.length_b   1.000
_cell.length_c   1.000
_cell.angle_alpha   90.00
_cell.angle_beta   90.00
_cell.angle_gamma   90.00
#
_symmetry.space_group_name_H-M   'P 1'
#
loop_
_entity.id
_entity.type
_entity.pdbx_description
1 polymer ?
#
loop_
_entity_poly.entity_id
_entity_poly.type
_entity_poly.pdbx_seq_one_letter_code
_entity_poly.pdbx_strand_id
1 'polypeptide(L)'
;MNAHEKFRENLPFYVTGALDANERRALEDHLQTCAECQVDLALWRNTAQEVTEQSASLRVSDRVIESALGQIRAEQRQPGALRRAVDLLLSQIPLVRHEIWPASALIFLIGYSAAVLVKMEFLIQLIAPMVAAWGIASLYGPENDQAFELAAATPTHQAQILLARLAAVFGYNLALAVTVSLAATPFIPTLSLSGLILSWLAPMTFLAALALLLSLWMSTGSAVVIPYLLWLGKFILGNMLVGESSGPVFVGSAAEGITLFIRFWENPLLLFGLAAVLLAGALLSLRWPDRRLPRLV
;
A
#
# COMPACT_ATOMS: atom_id res chain seq x y z
N MET A 1 -11.69 -16.72 45.86
CA MET A 1 -11.76 -15.28 46.15
C MET A 1 -12.85 -15.07 47.17
N ASN A 2 -12.50 -14.63 48.37
CA ASN A 2 -13.48 -14.40 49.42
C ASN A 2 -14.30 -13.14 49.10
N ALA A 3 -15.56 -13.09 49.54
CA ALA A 3 -16.43 -11.93 49.32
C ALA A 3 -15.78 -10.63 49.80
N HIS A 4 -15.02 -10.68 50.92
CA HIS A 4 -14.24 -9.57 51.46
C HIS A 4 -13.14 -9.06 50.50
N GLU A 5 -12.39 -9.95 49.84
CA GLU A 5 -11.35 -9.54 48.87
C GLU A 5 -11.96 -8.80 47.68
N LYS A 6 -13.10 -9.28 47.18
CA LYS A 6 -13.82 -8.63 46.08
C LYS A 6 -14.25 -7.19 46.44
N PHE A 7 -14.73 -6.97 47.66
CA PHE A 7 -15.09 -5.62 48.11
C PHE A 7 -13.87 -4.72 48.27
N ARG A 8 -12.75 -5.27 48.74
CA ARG A 8 -11.48 -4.55 48.86
C ARG A 8 -10.94 -4.09 47.51
N GLU A 9 -11.01 -4.94 46.48
CA GLU A 9 -10.64 -4.61 45.10
C GLU A 9 -11.54 -3.52 44.48
N ASN A 10 -12.78 -3.41 44.95
CA ASN A 10 -13.75 -2.43 44.45
C ASN A 10 -13.59 -1.03 45.08
N LEU A 11 -12.81 -0.87 46.15
CA LEU A 11 -12.64 0.41 46.84
C LEU A 11 -12.08 1.55 45.94
N PRO A 12 -11.06 1.34 45.09
CA PRO A 12 -10.58 2.38 44.17
C PRO A 12 -11.64 2.82 43.15
N PHE A 13 -12.45 1.88 42.65
CA PHE A 13 -13.54 2.15 41.71
C PHE A 13 -14.70 2.90 42.39
N TYR A 14 -14.94 2.63 43.69
CA TYR A 14 -15.91 3.38 44.48
C TYR A 14 -15.49 4.84 44.64
N VAL A 15 -14.21 5.10 44.97
CA VAL A 15 -13.69 6.47 45.15
C VAL A 15 -13.68 7.26 43.84
N THR A 16 -13.44 6.61 42.71
CA THR A 16 -13.47 7.25 41.38
C THR A 16 -14.87 7.33 40.76
N GLY A 17 -15.89 6.75 41.42
CA GLY A 17 -17.28 6.73 40.92
C GLY A 17 -17.53 5.77 39.74
N ALA A 18 -16.58 4.89 39.44
CA ALA A 18 -16.60 3.96 38.31
C ALA A 18 -17.47 2.71 38.53
N LEU A 19 -17.91 2.43 39.77
CA LEU A 19 -18.81 1.31 40.07
C LEU A 19 -20.23 1.56 39.58
N ASP A 20 -20.87 0.50 39.09
CA ASP A 20 -22.29 0.52 38.75
C ASP A 20 -23.20 0.66 40.00
N ALA A 21 -24.49 0.93 39.78
CA ALA A 21 -25.43 1.23 40.86
C ALA A 21 -25.74 0.03 41.78
N ASN A 22 -25.54 -1.21 41.34
CA ASN A 22 -25.76 -2.41 42.13
C ASN A 22 -24.51 -2.77 42.93
N GLU A 23 -23.33 -2.70 42.31
CA GLU A 23 -22.04 -2.91 42.95
C GLU A 23 -21.77 -1.89 44.05
N ARG A 24 -22.12 -0.62 43.80
CA ARG A 24 -22.02 0.46 44.78
C ARG A 24 -22.84 0.18 46.03
N ARG A 25 -24.11 -0.22 45.86
CA ARG A 25 -25.01 -0.56 46.98
C ARG A 25 -24.49 -1.76 47.78
N ALA A 26 -24.06 -2.81 47.10
CA ALA A 26 -23.51 -4.00 47.76
C ALA A 26 -22.23 -3.68 48.57
N LEU A 27 -21.36 -2.80 48.05
CA LEU A 27 -20.18 -2.34 48.76
C LEU A 27 -20.53 -1.44 49.95
N GLU A 28 -21.51 -0.54 49.81
CA GLU A 28 -21.99 0.32 50.91
C GLU A 28 -22.59 -0.50 52.05
N ASP A 29 -23.39 -1.53 51.74
CA ASP A 29 -23.92 -2.46 52.74
C ASP A 29 -22.79 -3.21 53.47
N HIS A 30 -21.75 -3.64 52.75
CA HIS A 30 -20.58 -4.28 53.34
C HIS A 30 -19.79 -3.31 54.24
N LEU A 31 -19.61 -2.07 53.80
CA LEU A 31 -18.91 -1.02 54.55
C LEU A 31 -19.59 -0.69 55.87
N GLN A 32 -20.90 -0.91 56.04
CA GLN A 32 -21.58 -0.72 57.32
C GLN A 32 -21.12 -1.71 58.41
N THR A 33 -20.60 -2.87 58.01
CA THR A 33 -20.31 -3.99 58.91
C THR A 33 -18.83 -4.34 59.03
N CYS A 34 -17.99 -3.91 58.08
CA CYS A 34 -16.57 -4.23 58.06
C CYS A 34 -15.68 -3.02 58.41
N ALA A 35 -15.07 -3.03 59.59
CA ALA A 35 -14.15 -1.98 60.03
C ALA A 35 -12.85 -1.92 59.19
N GLU A 36 -12.34 -3.06 58.71
CA GLU A 36 -11.13 -3.10 57.87
C GLU A 36 -11.34 -2.37 56.53
N CYS A 37 -12.46 -2.64 55.84
CA CYS A 37 -12.78 -1.96 54.59
C CYS A 37 -13.05 -0.46 54.77
N GLN A 38 -13.55 -0.02 55.94
CA GLN A 38 -13.69 1.40 56.25
C GLN A 38 -12.33 2.11 56.37
N VAL A 39 -11.34 1.46 57.00
CA VAL A 39 -9.97 1.97 57.11
C VAL A 39 -9.32 2.08 55.73
N ASP A 40 -9.43 1.03 54.92
CA ASP A 40 -8.90 1.03 53.55
C ASP A 40 -9.59 2.09 52.68
N LEU A 41 -10.91 2.28 52.83
CA LEU A 41 -11.65 3.34 52.12
C LEU A 41 -11.13 4.74 52.50
N ALA A 42 -10.84 4.98 53.78
CA ALA A 42 -10.27 6.26 54.23
C ALA A 42 -8.90 6.49 53.59
N LEU A 43 -8.06 5.46 53.50
CA LEU A 43 -6.78 5.52 52.80
C LEU A 43 -6.96 5.88 51.31
N TRP A 44 -7.86 5.19 50.61
CA TRP A 44 -8.13 5.49 49.19
C TRP A 44 -8.67 6.90 48.95
N ARG A 45 -9.54 7.40 49.84
CA ARG A 45 -10.05 8.78 49.77
C ARG A 45 -8.94 9.81 49.96
N ASN A 46 -8.03 9.58 50.91
CA ASN A 46 -6.89 10.46 51.14
C ASN A 46 -5.96 10.49 49.92
N THR A 47 -5.62 9.32 49.34
CA THR A 47 -4.81 9.24 48.13
C THR A 47 -5.47 9.97 46.95
N ALA A 48 -6.78 9.78 46.75
CA ALA A 48 -7.51 10.47 45.68
C ALA A 48 -7.52 11.99 45.89
N GLN A 49 -7.65 12.44 47.14
CA GLN A 49 -7.57 13.86 47.48
C GLN A 49 -6.17 14.43 47.19
N GLU A 50 -5.09 13.76 47.62
CA GLU A 50 -3.72 14.19 47.34
C GLU A 50 -3.43 14.26 45.84
N VAL A 51 -3.86 13.27 45.07
CA VAL A 51 -3.72 13.27 43.59
C VAL A 51 -4.50 14.44 42.98
N THR A 52 -5.70 14.74 43.48
CA THR A 52 -6.51 15.86 42.99
C THR A 52 -5.87 17.20 43.31
N GLU A 53 -5.35 17.37 44.53
CA GLU A 53 -4.65 18.58 44.97
C GLU A 53 -3.34 18.79 44.20
N GLN A 54 -2.54 17.74 44.01
CA GLN A 54 -1.33 17.78 43.18
C GLN A 54 -1.67 18.10 41.72
N SER A 55 -2.68 17.44 41.14
CA SER A 55 -3.13 17.72 39.77
C SER A 55 -3.64 19.16 39.61
N ALA A 56 -4.34 19.68 40.61
CA ALA A 56 -4.79 21.08 40.63
C ALA A 56 -3.63 22.08 40.79
N SER A 57 -2.54 21.68 41.46
CA SER A 57 -1.31 22.48 41.54
C SER A 57 -0.53 22.49 40.23
N LEU A 58 -0.63 21.43 39.43
CA LEU A 58 -0.04 21.29 38.10
C LEU A 58 -0.88 21.95 36.99
N ARG A 59 -1.62 23.03 37.31
CA ARG A 59 -2.39 23.79 36.30
C ARG A 59 -1.51 24.14 35.12
N VAL A 60 -1.75 23.46 34.00
CA VAL A 60 -1.13 23.78 32.72
C VAL A 60 -1.58 25.19 32.37
N SER A 61 -0.61 26.09 32.15
CA SER A 61 -0.92 27.48 31.80
C SER A 61 -1.80 27.51 30.55
N ASP A 62 -2.86 28.31 30.55
CA ASP A 62 -3.75 28.50 29.40
C ASP A 62 -2.97 28.92 28.15
N ARG A 63 -1.84 29.64 28.32
CA ARG A 63 -0.94 29.99 27.22
C ARG A 63 -0.30 28.77 26.56
N VAL A 64 0.05 27.73 27.31
CA VAL A 64 0.59 26.49 26.76
C VAL A 64 -0.48 25.78 25.95
N ILE A 65 -1.71 25.71 26.47
CA ILE A 65 -2.85 25.11 25.76
C ILE A 65 -3.17 25.88 24.48
N GLU A 66 -3.26 27.21 24.55
CA GLU A 66 -3.50 28.07 23.39
C GLU A 66 -2.36 27.99 22.37
N SER A 67 -1.10 27.92 22.82
CA SER A 67 0.05 27.79 21.92
C SER A 67 0.08 26.43 21.22
N ALA A 68 -0.24 25.34 21.94
CA ALA A 68 -0.33 23.99 21.38
C ALA A 68 -1.50 23.90 20.38
N LEU A 69 -2.68 24.43 20.73
CA LEU A 69 -3.82 24.51 19.81
C LEU A 69 -3.52 25.41 18.61
N GLY A 70 -2.76 26.49 18.81
CA GLY A 70 -2.29 27.38 17.76
C GLY A 70 -1.34 26.67 16.79
N GLN A 71 -0.41 25.86 17.30
CA GLN A 71 0.47 25.02 16.50
C GLN A 71 -0.30 23.97 15.71
N ILE A 72 -1.22 23.24 16.35
CA ILE A 72 -2.07 22.25 15.68
C ILE A 72 -2.90 22.91 14.57
N ARG A 73 -3.48 24.09 14.83
CA ARG A 73 -4.23 24.84 13.80
C ARG A 73 -3.33 25.37 12.68
N ALA A 74 -2.11 25.78 12.99
CA ALA A 74 -1.14 26.23 12.00
C ALA A 74 -0.62 25.06 11.14
N GLU A 75 -0.43 23.88 11.70
CA GLU A 75 -0.15 22.64 10.97
C GLU A 75 -1.36 22.17 10.16
N GLN A 76 -2.58 22.40 10.67
CA GLN A 76 -3.82 22.20 9.93
C GLN A 76 -4.06 23.25 8.83
N ARG A 77 -3.29 24.35 8.79
CA ARG A 77 -3.34 25.27 7.63
C ARG A 77 -2.77 24.52 6.44
N GLN A 78 -3.72 24.03 5.67
CA GLN A 78 -3.52 23.08 4.60
C GLN A 78 -2.49 23.59 3.60
N PRO A 79 -1.36 22.88 3.39
CA PRO A 79 -0.56 23.09 2.20
C PRO A 79 -1.45 22.87 0.97
N GLY A 80 -1.16 23.61 -0.11
CA GLY A 80 -1.89 23.49 -1.38
C GLY A 80 -1.96 22.02 -1.84
N ALA A 81 -3.01 21.67 -2.58
CA ALA A 81 -3.32 20.28 -2.95
C ALA A 81 -2.12 19.53 -3.56
N LEU A 82 -1.34 20.21 -4.41
CA LEU A 82 -0.13 19.64 -5.02
C LEU A 82 0.99 19.38 -4.00
N ARG A 83 1.24 20.33 -3.10
CA ARG A 83 2.27 20.16 -2.08
C ARG A 83 1.91 19.01 -1.13
N ARG A 84 0.63 18.90 -0.75
CA ARG A 84 0.15 17.75 0.00
C ARG A 84 0.33 16.44 -0.76
N ALA A 85 0.03 16.40 -2.06
CA ALA A 85 0.23 15.20 -2.87
C ALA A 85 1.72 14.81 -2.95
N VAL A 86 2.62 15.80 -3.08
CA VAL A 86 4.07 15.58 -3.08
C VAL A 86 4.55 15.11 -1.71
N ASP A 87 4.14 15.75 -0.62
CA ASP A 87 4.52 15.37 0.74
C ASP A 87 4.01 13.96 1.08
N LEU A 88 2.78 13.62 0.65
CA LEU A 88 2.24 12.27 0.73
C LEU A 88 3.09 11.28 -0.09
N LEU A 89 3.44 11.61 -1.33
CA LEU A 89 4.25 10.74 -2.17
C LEU A 89 5.63 10.50 -1.54
N LEU A 90 6.32 11.56 -1.11
CA LEU A 90 7.65 11.50 -0.51
C LEU A 90 7.65 10.74 0.82
N SER A 91 6.63 10.95 1.66
CA SER A 91 6.49 10.20 2.92
C SER A 91 6.20 8.71 2.70
N GLN A 92 5.63 8.30 1.57
CA GLN A 92 5.41 6.88 1.26
C GLN A 92 6.66 6.17 0.72
N ILE A 93 7.64 6.88 0.14
CA ILE A 93 8.87 6.28 -0.40
C ILE A 93 9.60 5.38 0.62
N PRO A 94 9.91 5.83 1.86
CA PRO A 94 10.60 4.99 2.83
C PRO A 94 9.73 3.85 3.38
N LEU A 95 8.40 3.92 3.23
CA LEU A 95 7.47 2.87 3.63
C LEU A 95 7.37 1.75 2.59
N VAL A 96 7.73 2.02 1.34
CA VAL A 96 7.86 0.98 0.32
C VAL A 96 9.07 0.13 0.66
N ARG A 97 8.90 -1.20 0.63
CA ARG A 97 9.94 -2.20 0.88
C ARG A 97 11.27 -1.81 0.24
N HIS A 98 12.27 -1.60 1.10
CA HIS A 98 13.59 -1.13 0.72
C HIS A 98 14.27 -2.03 -0.31
N GLU A 99 13.87 -3.30 -0.41
CA GLU A 99 14.41 -4.29 -1.35
C GLU A 99 13.92 -4.10 -2.80
N ILE A 100 12.76 -3.47 -3.01
CA ILE A 100 12.20 -3.26 -4.35
C ILE A 100 13.12 -2.33 -5.17
N TRP A 101 13.64 -1.28 -4.55
CA TRP A 101 14.46 -0.26 -5.19
C TRP A 101 15.77 -0.82 -5.80
N PRO A 102 16.65 -1.51 -5.03
CA PRO A 102 17.86 -2.09 -5.57
C PRO A 102 17.57 -3.29 -6.47
N ALA A 103 16.52 -4.08 -6.21
CA ALA A 103 16.15 -5.20 -7.07
C ALA A 103 15.76 -4.73 -8.48
N SER A 104 14.87 -3.73 -8.58
CA SER A 104 14.52 -3.12 -9.86
C SER A 104 15.76 -2.54 -10.56
N ALA A 105 16.59 -1.77 -9.85
CA ALA A 105 17.81 -1.19 -10.42
C ALA A 105 18.76 -2.26 -10.97
N LEU A 106 18.96 -3.35 -10.22
CA LEU A 106 19.82 -4.46 -10.61
C LEU A 106 19.29 -5.16 -11.86
N ILE A 107 17.98 -5.44 -11.93
CA ILE A 107 17.37 -6.08 -13.10
C ILE A 107 17.49 -5.17 -14.34
N PHE A 108 17.25 -3.87 -14.20
CA PHE A 108 17.45 -2.90 -15.29
C PHE A 108 18.92 -2.81 -15.72
N LEU A 109 19.87 -2.86 -14.78
CA LEU A 109 21.30 -2.88 -15.07
C LEU A 109 21.69 -4.13 -15.88
N ILE A 110 21.25 -5.31 -15.43
CA ILE A 110 21.48 -6.58 -16.14
C ILE A 110 20.85 -6.53 -17.54
N GLY A 111 19.61 -6.04 -17.63
CA GLY A 111 18.90 -5.87 -18.90
C GLY A 111 19.62 -4.94 -19.87
N TYR A 112 20.10 -3.81 -19.36
CA TYR A 112 20.91 -2.84 -20.12
C TYR A 112 22.22 -3.47 -20.61
N SER A 113 22.98 -4.10 -19.71
CA SER A 113 24.25 -4.76 -20.07
C SER A 113 24.03 -5.83 -21.14
N ALA A 114 23.00 -6.66 -21.00
CA ALA A 114 22.65 -7.67 -22.00
C ALA A 114 22.20 -7.04 -23.32
N ALA A 115 21.38 -5.98 -23.29
CA ALA A 115 20.95 -5.26 -24.49
C ALA A 115 22.12 -4.68 -25.29
N VAL A 116 23.11 -4.10 -24.60
CA VAL A 116 24.31 -3.53 -25.24
C VAL A 116 25.24 -4.62 -25.78
N LEU A 117 25.48 -5.68 -25.00
CA LEU A 117 26.39 -6.78 -25.39
C LEU A 117 25.85 -7.59 -26.56
N VAL A 118 24.55 -7.90 -26.55
CA VAL A 118 23.89 -8.73 -27.59
C VAL A 118 23.34 -7.86 -28.72
N LYS A 119 23.34 -6.53 -28.57
CA LYS A 119 22.72 -5.55 -29.49
C LYS A 119 21.22 -5.81 -29.73
N MET A 120 20.52 -6.26 -28.70
CA MET A 120 19.09 -6.60 -28.75
C MET A 120 18.26 -5.54 -28.01
N GLU A 121 17.60 -4.67 -28.76
CA GLU A 121 16.70 -3.64 -28.22
C GLU A 121 15.50 -4.22 -27.45
N PHE A 122 15.12 -5.44 -27.83
CA PHE A 122 14.01 -6.19 -27.26
C PHE A 122 14.11 -6.40 -25.74
N LEU A 123 15.33 -6.55 -25.20
CA LEU A 123 15.51 -6.85 -23.78
C LEU A 123 14.99 -5.72 -22.88
N ILE A 124 15.17 -4.47 -23.30
CA ILE A 124 14.67 -3.30 -22.58
C ILE A 124 13.13 -3.29 -22.62
N GLN A 125 12.55 -3.61 -23.78
CA GLN A 125 11.10 -3.69 -23.96
C GLN A 125 10.47 -4.81 -23.12
N LEU A 126 11.16 -5.95 -22.99
CA LEU A 126 10.72 -7.08 -22.20
C LEU A 126 10.73 -6.78 -20.70
N ILE A 127 11.85 -6.23 -20.21
CA ILE A 127 12.13 -6.14 -18.77
C ILE A 127 11.31 -5.04 -18.10
N ALA A 128 11.16 -3.87 -18.73
CA ALA A 128 10.54 -2.72 -18.07
C ALA A 128 9.08 -2.98 -17.60
N PRO A 129 8.19 -3.55 -18.44
CA PRO A 129 6.82 -3.87 -18.03
C PRO A 129 6.75 -4.95 -16.95
N MET A 130 7.66 -5.95 -16.97
CA MET A 130 7.69 -7.02 -15.99
C MET A 130 8.11 -6.52 -14.60
N VAL A 131 9.23 -5.78 -14.54
CA VAL A 131 9.72 -5.22 -13.27
C VAL A 131 8.68 -4.29 -12.63
N ALA A 132 8.00 -3.49 -13.46
CA ALA A 132 6.90 -2.65 -12.99
C ALA A 132 5.74 -3.48 -12.43
N ALA A 133 5.26 -4.49 -13.17
CA ALA A 133 4.16 -5.34 -12.73
C ALA A 133 4.48 -6.07 -11.42
N TRP A 134 5.69 -6.60 -11.26
CA TRP A 134 6.11 -7.23 -10.01
C TRP A 134 6.19 -6.23 -8.85
N GLY A 135 6.82 -5.07 -9.08
CA GLY A 135 6.89 -4.01 -8.07
C GLY A 135 5.49 -3.62 -7.57
N ILE A 136 4.53 -3.44 -8.48
CA ILE A 136 3.15 -3.09 -8.12
C ILE A 136 2.39 -4.25 -7.46
N ALA A 137 2.54 -5.48 -7.95
CA ALA A 137 1.91 -6.65 -7.31
C ALA A 137 2.43 -6.87 -5.89
N SER A 138 3.69 -6.50 -5.63
CA SER A 138 4.31 -6.64 -4.30
C SER A 138 3.92 -5.55 -3.31
N LEU A 139 3.38 -4.42 -3.78
CA LEU A 139 3.00 -3.26 -2.96
C LEU A 139 1.73 -3.49 -2.13
N TYR A 140 0.85 -4.37 -2.58
CA TYR A 140 -0.44 -4.61 -1.94
C TYR A 140 -0.68 -6.11 -1.78
N GLY A 141 -1.28 -6.48 -0.65
CA GLY A 141 -1.61 -7.85 -0.30
C GLY A 141 -1.62 -8.03 1.23
N PRO A 142 -2.55 -8.84 1.78
CA PRO A 142 -2.65 -9.06 3.22
C PRO A 142 -1.37 -9.65 3.82
N GLU A 143 -0.56 -10.33 2.99
CA GLU A 143 0.72 -10.92 3.38
C GLU A 143 1.88 -9.90 3.38
N ASN A 144 1.76 -8.81 2.63
CA ASN A 144 2.87 -7.88 2.35
C ASN A 144 2.67 -6.46 2.91
N ASP A 145 1.45 -6.03 3.24
CA ASP A 145 1.18 -4.68 3.73
C ASP A 145 1.17 -4.63 5.27
N GLN A 146 2.35 -4.53 5.89
CA GLN A 146 2.51 -4.42 7.35
C GLN A 146 1.82 -3.19 7.95
N ALA A 147 1.52 -2.18 7.13
CA ALA A 147 0.89 -0.95 7.57
C ALA A 147 -0.64 -0.96 7.40
N PHE A 148 -1.25 -2.08 6.99
CA PHE A 148 -2.69 -2.15 6.75
C PHE A 148 -3.50 -1.82 8.01
N GLU A 149 -3.12 -2.41 9.16
CA GLU A 149 -3.81 -2.15 10.44
C GLU A 149 -3.62 -0.71 10.93
N LEU A 150 -2.44 -0.14 10.72
CA LEU A 150 -2.13 1.26 11.05
C LEU A 150 -2.90 2.23 10.13
N ALA A 151 -2.96 1.94 8.82
CA ALA A 151 -3.69 2.75 7.85
C ALA A 151 -5.21 2.71 8.12
N ALA A 152 -5.75 1.57 8.56
CA ALA A 152 -7.15 1.44 8.95
C ALA A 152 -7.51 2.29 10.19
N ALA A 153 -6.54 2.55 11.08
CA ALA A 153 -6.74 3.40 12.26
C ALA A 153 -6.61 4.91 11.95
N THR A 154 -6.06 5.28 10.79
CA THR A 154 -5.89 6.68 10.39
C THR A 154 -7.10 7.22 9.62
N PRO A 155 -7.48 8.49 9.80
CA PRO A 155 -8.58 9.13 9.05
C PRO A 155 -8.24 9.39 7.56
N THR A 156 -7.11 8.91 7.06
CA THR A 156 -6.69 9.09 5.67
C THR A 156 -7.33 8.05 4.76
N HIS A 157 -7.81 8.50 3.59
CA HIS A 157 -8.46 7.62 2.62
C HIS A 157 -7.45 6.62 2.04
N GLN A 158 -7.68 5.31 2.25
CA GLN A 158 -6.79 4.22 1.85
C GLN A 158 -6.34 4.26 0.38
N ALA A 159 -7.23 4.69 -0.53
CA ALA A 159 -6.88 4.82 -1.94
C ALA A 159 -5.82 5.90 -2.24
N GLN A 160 -5.71 6.95 -1.41
CA GLN A 160 -4.67 7.97 -1.59
C GLN A 160 -3.29 7.42 -1.26
N ILE A 161 -3.18 6.61 -0.21
CA ILE A 161 -1.93 5.93 0.17
C ILE A 161 -1.52 4.96 -0.95
N LEU A 162 -2.47 4.17 -1.45
CA LEU A 162 -2.20 3.23 -2.54
C LEU A 162 -1.74 3.95 -3.81
N LEU A 163 -2.43 5.02 -4.21
CA LEU A 163 -2.05 5.83 -5.36
C LEU A 163 -0.67 6.47 -5.20
N ALA A 164 -0.33 6.95 -4.01
CA ALA A 164 0.99 7.50 -3.72
C ALA A 164 2.09 6.43 -3.85
N ARG A 165 1.88 5.24 -3.26
CA ARG A 165 2.81 4.11 -3.37
C ARG A 165 2.96 3.62 -4.81
N LEU A 166 1.85 3.46 -5.51
CA LEU A 166 1.79 3.12 -6.94
C LEU A 166 2.58 4.13 -7.77
N ALA A 167 2.32 5.43 -7.58
CA ALA A 167 3.00 6.50 -8.30
C ALA A 167 4.50 6.52 -8.02
N ALA A 168 4.93 6.28 -6.77
CA ALA A 168 6.35 6.22 -6.41
C ALA A 168 7.07 5.05 -7.12
N VAL A 169 6.55 3.82 -7.03
CA VAL A 169 7.17 2.64 -7.64
C VAL A 169 7.09 2.67 -9.16
N PHE A 170 5.94 3.06 -9.72
CA PHE A 170 5.77 3.21 -11.16
C PHE A 170 6.70 4.30 -11.69
N GLY A 171 6.75 5.46 -11.04
CA GLY A 171 7.60 6.59 -11.42
C GLY A 171 9.10 6.26 -11.36
N TYR A 172 9.53 5.48 -10.36
CA TYR A 172 10.89 5.01 -10.27
C TYR A 172 11.27 4.05 -11.41
N ASN A 173 10.44 3.04 -11.68
CA ASN A 173 10.68 2.13 -12.79
C ASN A 173 10.62 2.85 -14.15
N LEU A 174 9.74 3.85 -14.28
CA LEU A 174 9.67 4.71 -15.46
C LEU A 174 10.97 5.48 -15.66
N ALA A 175 11.49 6.10 -14.60
CA ALA A 175 12.77 6.81 -14.63
C ALA A 175 13.91 5.87 -15.02
N LEU A 176 14.01 4.69 -14.41
CA LEU A 176 15.01 3.67 -14.78
C LEU A 176 14.90 3.26 -16.25
N ALA A 177 13.70 2.97 -16.75
CA ALA A 177 13.48 2.57 -18.14
C ALA A 177 13.88 3.67 -19.12
N VAL A 178 13.56 4.94 -18.81
CA VAL A 178 13.98 6.11 -19.59
C VAL A 178 15.50 6.25 -19.57
N THR A 179 16.13 6.19 -18.40
CA THR A 179 17.60 6.28 -18.25
C THR A 179 18.31 5.18 -19.04
N VAL A 180 17.85 3.94 -18.94
CA VAL A 180 18.41 2.80 -19.69
C VAL A 180 18.21 2.97 -21.19
N SER A 181 17.03 3.42 -21.63
CA SER A 181 16.75 3.69 -23.04
C SER A 181 17.67 4.78 -23.60
N LEU A 182 17.85 5.87 -22.86
CA LEU A 182 18.77 6.98 -23.21
C LEU A 182 20.21 6.49 -23.27
N ALA A 183 20.67 5.73 -22.27
CA ALA A 183 22.02 5.19 -22.20
C ALA A 183 22.32 4.14 -23.29
N ALA A 184 21.29 3.49 -23.85
CA ALA A 184 21.44 2.52 -24.93
C ALA A 184 21.52 3.18 -26.32
N THR A 185 21.00 4.41 -26.49
CA THR A 185 21.00 5.11 -27.79
C THR A 185 22.35 5.23 -28.49
N PRO A 186 23.49 5.57 -27.84
CA PRO A 186 24.76 5.67 -28.55
C PRO A 186 25.28 4.33 -29.07
N PHE A 187 24.82 3.21 -28.51
CA PHE A 187 25.28 1.87 -28.88
C PHE A 187 24.42 1.21 -29.97
N ILE A 188 23.19 1.71 -30.18
CA ILE A 188 22.21 1.13 -31.09
C ILE A 188 21.56 2.27 -31.92
N PRO A 189 22.19 2.67 -33.05
CA PRO A 189 21.81 3.89 -33.80
C PRO A 189 20.46 3.84 -34.51
N THR A 190 19.86 2.65 -34.67
CA THR A 190 18.60 2.44 -35.41
C THR A 190 17.35 2.74 -34.56
N LEU A 191 17.52 3.08 -33.29
CA LEU A 191 16.42 3.25 -32.34
C LEU A 191 15.77 4.62 -32.44
N SER A 192 14.50 4.63 -32.84
CA SER A 192 13.63 5.77 -32.57
C SER A 192 13.27 5.81 -31.08
N LEU A 193 13.71 6.86 -30.38
CA LEU A 193 13.48 7.01 -28.93
C LEU A 193 11.99 7.00 -28.57
N SER A 194 11.17 7.73 -29.32
CA SER A 194 9.72 7.80 -29.09
C SER A 194 9.03 6.45 -29.31
N GLY A 195 9.40 5.73 -30.37
CA GLY A 195 8.88 4.40 -30.66
C GLY A 195 9.27 3.40 -29.58
N LEU A 196 10.53 3.42 -29.14
CA LEU A 196 11.00 2.58 -28.03
C LEU A 196 10.22 2.89 -26.75
N ILE A 197 10.12 4.16 -26.35
CA ILE A 197 9.41 4.56 -25.13
C ILE A 197 7.96 4.08 -25.19
N LEU A 198 7.24 4.32 -26.28
CA LEU A 198 5.85 3.86 -26.41
C LEU A 198 5.71 2.33 -26.40
N SER A 199 6.69 1.61 -26.97
CA SER A 199 6.67 0.15 -27.07
C SER A 199 6.70 -0.55 -25.70
N TRP A 200 7.32 0.07 -24.69
CA TRP A 200 7.34 -0.47 -23.32
C TRP A 200 6.44 0.30 -22.37
N LEU A 201 6.20 1.60 -22.55
CA LEU A 201 5.39 2.42 -21.64
C LEU A 201 3.92 1.99 -21.63
N ALA A 202 3.33 1.74 -22.80
CA ALA A 202 1.93 1.33 -22.87
C ALA A 202 1.71 -0.05 -22.23
N PRO A 203 2.50 -1.10 -22.54
CA PRO A 203 2.41 -2.36 -21.81
C PRO A 203 2.73 -2.24 -20.32
N MET A 204 3.72 -1.42 -19.95
CA MET A 204 4.09 -1.20 -18.55
C MET A 204 2.92 -0.61 -17.74
N THR A 205 2.24 0.41 -18.27
CA THR A 205 1.05 0.99 -17.61
C THR A 205 -0.09 -0.01 -17.50
N PHE A 206 -0.39 -0.75 -18.56
CA PHE A 206 -1.44 -1.75 -18.58
C PHE A 206 -1.18 -2.89 -17.59
N LEU A 207 0.02 -3.49 -17.63
CA LEU A 207 0.39 -4.58 -16.74
C LEU A 207 0.48 -4.13 -15.28
N ALA A 208 0.93 -2.91 -15.00
CA ALA A 208 0.93 -2.35 -13.65
C ALA A 208 -0.51 -2.17 -13.10
N ALA A 209 -1.43 -1.62 -13.91
CA ALA A 209 -2.83 -1.47 -13.52
C ALA A 209 -3.52 -2.83 -13.32
N LEU A 210 -3.23 -3.81 -14.19
CA LEU A 210 -3.72 -5.18 -14.07
C LEU A 210 -3.18 -5.86 -12.81
N ALA A 211 -1.87 -5.77 -12.56
CA ALA A 211 -1.23 -6.32 -11.36
C ALA A 211 -1.84 -5.73 -10.08
N LEU A 212 -2.10 -4.42 -10.06
CA LEU A 212 -2.77 -3.76 -8.95
C LEU A 212 -4.18 -4.31 -8.71
N LEU A 213 -5.01 -4.38 -9.76
CA LEU A 213 -6.38 -4.88 -9.65
C LEU A 213 -6.39 -6.35 -9.18
N LEU A 214 -5.51 -7.19 -9.74
CA LEU A 214 -5.38 -8.58 -9.36
C LEU A 214 -4.86 -8.74 -7.93
N SER A 215 -3.97 -7.88 -7.46
CA SER A 215 -3.50 -7.88 -6.07
C SER A 215 -4.62 -7.50 -5.08
N LEU A 216 -5.54 -6.63 -5.49
CA LEU A 216 -6.75 -6.34 -4.70
C LEU A 216 -7.73 -7.52 -4.69
N TRP A 217 -7.79 -8.28 -5.78
CA TRP A 217 -8.81 -9.32 -5.98
C TRP A 217 -8.36 -10.72 -5.56
N MET A 218 -7.09 -11.05 -5.73
CA MET A 218 -6.48 -12.37 -5.58
C MET A 218 -5.23 -12.28 -4.69
N SER A 219 -4.53 -13.39 -4.49
CA SER A 219 -3.25 -13.40 -3.77
C SER A 219 -2.14 -12.69 -4.56
N THR A 220 -1.11 -12.23 -3.83
CA THR A 220 0.09 -11.57 -4.36
C THR A 220 0.76 -12.38 -5.48
N GLY A 221 0.84 -13.70 -5.33
CA GLY A 221 1.42 -14.60 -6.33
C GLY A 221 0.70 -14.56 -7.68
N SER A 222 -0.64 -14.68 -7.69
CA SER A 222 -1.44 -14.64 -8.92
C SER A 222 -1.35 -13.29 -9.62
N ALA A 223 -1.23 -12.21 -8.86
CA ALA A 223 -1.10 -10.86 -9.37
C ALA A 223 0.21 -10.61 -10.15
N VAL A 224 1.27 -11.40 -9.89
CA VAL A 224 2.52 -11.37 -10.68
C VAL A 224 2.42 -12.31 -11.89
N VAL A 225 1.97 -13.54 -11.67
CA VAL A 225 2.03 -14.61 -12.68
C VAL A 225 1.16 -14.29 -13.89
N ILE A 226 -0.05 -13.77 -13.70
CA ILE A 226 -0.97 -13.49 -14.81
C ILE A 226 -0.42 -12.40 -15.75
N PRO A 227 -0.01 -11.20 -15.28
CA PRO A 227 0.67 -10.21 -16.13
C PRO A 227 1.91 -10.75 -16.84
N TYR A 228 2.71 -11.58 -16.16
CA TYR A 228 3.92 -12.16 -16.73
C TYR A 228 3.60 -13.12 -17.89
N LEU A 229 2.65 -14.03 -17.69
CA LEU A 229 2.22 -14.98 -18.72
C LEU A 229 1.64 -14.26 -19.93
N LEU A 230 0.82 -13.23 -19.71
CA LEU A 230 0.26 -12.40 -20.78
C LEU A 230 1.37 -11.72 -21.60
N TRP A 231 2.35 -11.13 -20.93
CA TRP A 231 3.44 -10.42 -21.60
C TRP A 231 4.42 -11.36 -22.31
N LEU A 232 4.86 -12.43 -21.65
CA LEU A 232 5.75 -13.43 -22.25
C LEU A 232 5.07 -14.17 -23.40
N GLY A 233 3.76 -14.42 -23.28
CA GLY A 233 2.94 -15.00 -24.34
C GLY A 233 3.07 -14.23 -25.64
N LYS A 234 3.07 -12.89 -25.62
CA LYS A 234 3.23 -12.06 -26.83
C LYS A 234 4.48 -12.46 -27.63
N PHE A 235 5.59 -12.64 -26.93
CA PHE A 235 6.88 -12.90 -27.56
C PHE A 235 7.05 -14.35 -28.00
N ILE A 236 6.62 -15.30 -27.16
CA ILE A 236 6.64 -16.73 -27.49
C ILE A 236 5.76 -16.98 -28.72
N LEU A 237 4.52 -16.49 -28.69
CA LEU A 237 3.56 -16.70 -29.76
C LEU A 237 3.96 -15.92 -31.04
N GLY A 238 4.53 -14.73 -30.90
CA GLY A 238 5.08 -13.98 -32.04
C GLY A 238 6.21 -14.73 -32.75
N ASN A 239 7.14 -15.32 -31.98
CA ASN A 239 8.23 -16.09 -32.56
C ASN A 239 7.75 -17.39 -33.24
N MET A 240 6.68 -18.02 -32.72
CA MET A 240 6.07 -19.20 -33.34
C MET A 240 5.38 -18.92 -34.69
N LEU A 241 4.93 -17.68 -34.92
CA LEU A 241 4.31 -17.28 -36.19
C LEU A 241 5.32 -16.89 -37.28
N VAL A 242 6.48 -16.34 -36.89
CA VAL A 242 7.50 -15.79 -37.81
C VAL A 242 8.62 -16.79 -38.13
N GLY A 243 8.64 -17.95 -37.47
CA GLY A 243 9.70 -18.97 -37.60
C GLY A 243 10.06 -19.33 -39.04
N GLU A 244 11.18 -18.79 -39.52
CA GLU A 244 11.70 -18.89 -40.90
C GLU A 244 12.09 -20.32 -41.35
N SER A 245 12.13 -21.30 -40.44
CA SER A 245 12.64 -22.67 -40.70
C SER A 245 11.58 -23.78 -40.65
N SER A 246 10.36 -23.47 -40.21
CA SER A 246 9.25 -24.42 -40.14
C SER A 246 7.98 -23.62 -40.33
N GLY A 247 7.25 -23.84 -41.43
CA GLY A 247 6.03 -23.10 -41.77
C GLY A 247 5.04 -22.97 -40.60
N PRO A 248 4.06 -22.05 -40.69
CA PRO A 248 3.24 -21.65 -39.56
C PRO A 248 2.70 -22.88 -38.80
N VAL A 249 3.18 -23.05 -37.56
CA VAL A 249 2.83 -24.20 -36.69
C VAL A 249 1.32 -24.24 -36.42
N PHE A 250 0.68 -23.07 -36.47
CA PHE A 250 -0.76 -22.91 -36.34
C PHE A 250 -1.37 -22.47 -37.67
N VAL A 251 -2.43 -23.17 -38.09
CA VAL A 251 -3.21 -22.86 -39.30
C VAL A 251 -4.68 -22.67 -38.92
N GLY A 252 -5.40 -21.79 -39.63
CA GLY A 252 -6.82 -21.53 -39.39
C GLY A 252 -7.08 -20.56 -38.24
N SER A 253 -8.22 -20.73 -37.54
CA SER A 253 -8.70 -19.80 -36.50
C SER A 253 -7.73 -19.60 -35.33
N ALA A 254 -6.85 -20.57 -35.05
CA ALA A 254 -5.81 -20.42 -34.06
C ALA A 254 -4.80 -19.32 -34.43
N ALA A 255 -4.37 -19.26 -35.70
CA ALA A 255 -3.45 -18.22 -36.17
C ALA A 255 -4.11 -16.83 -36.13
N GLU A 256 -5.40 -16.75 -36.44
CA GLU A 256 -6.19 -15.51 -36.32
C GLU A 256 -6.27 -15.03 -34.85
N GLY A 257 -6.50 -15.95 -33.91
CA GLY A 257 -6.49 -15.64 -32.48
C GLY A 257 -5.13 -15.11 -32.00
N ILE A 258 -4.03 -15.74 -32.44
CA ILE A 258 -2.67 -15.31 -32.07
C ILE A 258 -2.35 -13.93 -32.66
N THR A 259 -2.68 -13.70 -33.92
CA THR A 259 -2.43 -12.40 -34.57
C THR A 259 -3.26 -11.28 -33.94
N LEU A 260 -4.51 -11.54 -33.55
CA LEU A 260 -5.33 -10.59 -32.79
C LEU A 260 -4.68 -10.29 -31.44
N PHE A 261 -4.22 -11.32 -30.72
CA PHE A 261 -3.51 -11.16 -29.46
C PHE A 261 -2.23 -10.34 -29.59
N ILE A 262 -1.43 -10.52 -30.65
CA ILE A 262 -0.24 -9.70 -30.88
C ILE A 262 -0.62 -8.25 -31.22
N ARG A 263 -1.60 -8.05 -32.11
CA ARG A 263 -2.10 -6.71 -32.48
C ARG A 263 -2.64 -5.93 -31.29
N PHE A 264 -3.23 -6.62 -30.31
CA PHE A 264 -3.67 -6.00 -29.06
C PHE A 264 -2.51 -5.28 -28.35
N TRP A 265 -1.30 -5.88 -28.33
CA TRP A 265 -0.13 -5.28 -27.70
C TRP A 265 0.54 -4.18 -28.53
N GLU A 266 0.24 -4.11 -29.83
CA GLU A 266 0.78 -3.09 -30.73
C GLU A 266 0.01 -1.77 -30.67
N ASN A 267 -1.18 -1.73 -30.06
CA ASN A 267 -2.03 -0.56 -30.02
C ASN A 267 -1.93 0.18 -28.67
N PRO A 268 -1.13 1.27 -28.57
CA PRO A 268 -0.85 1.92 -27.29
C PRO A 268 -2.09 2.58 -26.70
N LEU A 269 -2.95 3.15 -27.56
CA LEU A 269 -4.18 3.82 -27.14
C LEU A 269 -5.14 2.85 -26.44
N LEU A 270 -5.27 1.64 -26.98
CA LEU A 270 -6.09 0.59 -26.39
C LEU A 270 -5.53 0.16 -25.02
N LEU A 271 -4.22 -0.04 -24.92
CA LEU A 271 -3.57 -0.41 -23.66
C LEU A 271 -3.73 0.67 -22.59
N PHE A 272 -3.53 1.95 -22.92
CA PHE A 272 -3.76 3.06 -21.99
C PHE A 272 -5.23 3.17 -21.58
N GLY A 273 -6.16 3.01 -22.52
CA GLY A 273 -7.60 3.03 -22.24
C GLY A 273 -8.00 1.91 -21.27
N LEU A 274 -7.53 0.68 -21.50
CA LEU A 274 -7.77 -0.43 -20.59
C LEU A 274 -7.08 -0.24 -19.24
N ALA A 275 -5.85 0.30 -19.21
CA ALA A 275 -5.15 0.61 -17.97
C ALA A 275 -5.96 1.58 -17.11
N ALA A 276 -6.55 2.63 -17.72
CA ALA A 276 -7.40 3.57 -17.03
C ALA A 276 -8.68 2.92 -16.47
N VAL A 277 -9.31 2.03 -17.23
CA VAL A 277 -10.48 1.24 -16.78
C VAL A 277 -10.12 0.32 -15.62
N LEU A 278 -9.00 -0.40 -15.70
CA LEU A 278 -8.52 -1.29 -14.64
C LEU A 278 -8.18 -0.51 -13.37
N LEU A 279 -7.53 0.64 -13.50
CA LEU A 279 -7.20 1.52 -12.38
C LEU A 279 -8.46 2.11 -11.73
N ALA A 280 -9.46 2.51 -12.52
CA ALA A 280 -10.77 2.91 -12.00
C ALA A 280 -11.46 1.76 -11.26
N GLY A 281 -11.42 0.54 -11.81
CA GLY A 281 -11.91 -0.66 -11.15
C GLY A 281 -11.20 -0.95 -9.82
N ALA A 282 -9.88 -0.79 -9.77
CA ALA A 282 -9.09 -0.95 -8.56
C ALA A 282 -9.48 0.07 -7.48
N LEU A 283 -9.63 1.34 -7.85
CA LEU A 283 -10.07 2.41 -6.95
C LEU A 283 -11.50 2.19 -6.46
N LEU A 284 -12.40 1.73 -7.32
CA LEU A 284 -13.76 1.37 -6.94
C LEU A 284 -13.77 0.20 -5.97
N SER A 285 -12.93 -0.82 -6.18
CA SER A 285 -12.83 -2.00 -5.31
C SER A 285 -12.44 -1.65 -3.87
N LEU A 286 -11.68 -0.56 -3.67
CA LEU A 286 -11.29 -0.09 -2.32
C LEU A 286 -12.42 0.60 -1.57
N ARG A 287 -13.49 1.02 -2.25
CA ARG A 287 -14.65 1.68 -1.62
C ARG A 287 -15.61 0.69 -0.96
N TRP A 288 -15.37 -0.61 -1.10
CA TRP A 288 -16.23 -1.67 -0.57
C TRP A 288 -15.53 -2.36 0.60
N PRO A 289 -15.64 -1.83 1.84
CA PRO A 289 -14.91 -2.31 3.00
C PRO A 289 -15.28 -3.73 3.48
N ASP A 290 -16.36 -4.33 2.96
CA ASP A 290 -17.06 -5.42 3.67
C ASP A 290 -16.80 -6.87 3.21
N ARG A 291 -15.77 -7.17 2.41
CA ARG A 291 -15.63 -8.55 1.87
C ARG A 291 -14.41 -9.38 2.29
N ARG A 292 -13.50 -8.86 3.12
CA ARG A 292 -12.25 -9.59 3.44
C ARG A 292 -11.79 -9.48 4.89
N LEU A 293 -12.70 -9.46 5.86
CA LEU A 293 -12.35 -10.03 7.16
C LEU A 293 -12.56 -11.54 7.02
N PRO A 294 -11.51 -12.36 6.83
CA PRO A 294 -11.63 -13.76 7.18
C PRO A 294 -12.10 -13.80 8.63
N ARG A 295 -13.22 -14.48 8.88
CA ARG A 295 -13.60 -14.84 10.24
C ARG A 295 -12.40 -15.60 10.81
N LEU A 296 -11.66 -14.95 11.69
CA LEU A 296 -10.69 -15.63 12.54
C LEU A 296 -11.51 -16.64 13.36
N VAL A 297 -11.42 -17.90 12.95
CA VAL A 297 -11.86 -19.08 13.71
C VAL A 297 -10.65 -19.59 14.46
#